data_AF-A0A5J4TAJ9-F1
#
_entry.id   AF-A0A5J4TAJ9-F1
#
_cell.length_a   1.000
_cell.length_b   1.000
_cell.length_c   1.000
_cell.angle_alpha   90.00
_cell.angle_beta   90.00
_cell.angle_gamma   90.00
#
_symmetry.space_group_name_H-M   'P 1'
#
loop_
_entity.id
_entity.type
_entity.pdbx_description
1 polymer ?
#
loop_
_entity_poly.entity_id
_entity_poly.type
_entity_poly.pdbx_seq_one_letter_code
_entity_poly.pdbx_strand_id
1 'polypeptide(L)'
;MPALFDKEILISISDTDHDVTQIQNSFLLIVLTANVQFDNKFDGYEESYKDGTVLFIELKSASQVIREYTIYHRGRTIDGTLKNDSTTEQFIYNTVKPRSEKNNRKHIHSLYENIHKYDTSVCGTYVTIREIEEAIKDYVSVPYTMPIRFRLSIPLDDILIFSGFTDYSNSLFGDLKIKFKINPNVFVFAQVNPIISMVKYYTLNKTDLMASGPDKLRNIDLLFRNWSLGYQNTKQFTQMGCTADLITKISIEQITDSGLKNLMCSINTVTLSIKNYVVTEVTANMSGCKATDDSLQRVRDFYANRPFVVPSQRVEAWS
;
A
#
# COMPACT_ATOMS: atom_id res chain seq x y z
N MET A 1 -23.85 3.79 -14.32
CA MET A 1 -22.79 4.76 -14.67
C MET A 1 -22.50 5.62 -13.44
N PRO A 2 -21.25 6.08 -13.20
CA PRO A 2 -20.17 6.14 -14.18
C PRO A 2 -18.91 5.35 -13.79
N ALA A 3 -18.12 5.08 -14.82
CA ALA A 3 -16.75 4.63 -14.75
C ALA A 3 -15.92 5.46 -13.74
N LEU A 4 -15.46 4.83 -12.67
CA LEU A 4 -14.41 5.36 -11.78
C LEU A 4 -13.11 4.55 -11.85
N PHE A 5 -13.18 3.32 -12.37
CA PHE A 5 -12.06 2.37 -12.42
C PHE A 5 -11.11 2.56 -13.61
N ASP A 6 -11.36 3.54 -14.49
CA ASP A 6 -10.61 3.69 -15.76
C ASP A 6 -10.07 5.10 -16.02
N LYS A 7 -9.99 5.94 -14.99
CA LYS A 7 -9.36 7.26 -15.14
C LYS A 7 -7.88 7.08 -15.46
N GLU A 8 -7.49 7.53 -16.65
CA GLU A 8 -6.08 7.63 -17.03
C GLU A 8 -5.42 8.81 -16.30
N ILE A 9 -4.23 8.58 -15.80
CA ILE A 9 -3.38 9.56 -15.13
C ILE A 9 -2.15 9.74 -16.00
N LEU A 10 -1.90 10.96 -16.47
CA LEU A 10 -0.68 11.33 -17.18
C LEU A 10 0.17 12.21 -16.27
N ILE A 11 1.42 11.81 -16.01
CA ILE A 11 2.34 12.56 -15.16
C ILE A 11 3.74 12.60 -15.76
N SER A 12 4.41 13.74 -15.61
CA SER A 12 5.81 13.89 -15.99
C SER A 12 6.70 13.12 -15.02
N ILE A 13 7.69 12.41 -15.57
CA ILE A 13 8.76 11.73 -14.83
C ILE A 13 10.14 12.26 -15.26
N SER A 14 10.15 13.47 -15.78
CA SER A 14 11.33 14.31 -15.98
C SER A 14 11.05 15.72 -15.47
N ASP A 15 12.08 16.39 -15.01
CA ASP A 15 12.01 17.75 -14.47
C ASP A 15 12.87 18.70 -15.32
N THR A 16 12.31 19.84 -15.73
CA THR A 16 13.02 20.87 -16.50
C THR A 16 14.13 21.55 -15.72
N ASP A 17 14.09 21.50 -14.39
CA ASP A 17 15.11 22.07 -13.52
C ASP A 17 16.37 21.19 -13.44
N HIS A 18 16.30 19.97 -13.96
CA HIS A 18 17.38 19.00 -14.01
C HIS A 18 17.80 18.74 -15.46
N ASP A 19 19.10 18.73 -15.73
CA ASP A 19 19.63 18.25 -17.02
C ASP A 19 19.60 16.73 -17.12
N VAL A 20 19.68 16.06 -15.96
CA VAL A 20 19.63 14.61 -15.81
C VAL A 20 18.70 14.26 -14.66
N THR A 21 17.69 13.42 -14.93
CA THR A 21 16.82 12.80 -13.93
C THR A 21 17.43 11.48 -13.46
N GLN A 22 17.62 11.31 -12.17
CA GLN A 22 18.05 10.06 -11.54
C GLN A 22 16.84 9.17 -11.29
N ILE A 23 16.53 8.28 -12.23
CA ILE A 23 15.33 7.43 -12.20
C ILE A 23 15.31 6.52 -10.97
N GLN A 24 16.45 5.93 -10.59
CA GLN A 24 16.57 5.06 -9.38
C GLN A 24 16.26 5.76 -8.05
N ASN A 25 16.40 7.09 -8.01
CA ASN A 25 16.17 7.91 -6.82
C ASN A 25 14.83 8.65 -6.88
N SER A 26 14.03 8.39 -7.91
CA SER A 26 12.79 9.10 -8.19
C SER A 26 11.59 8.20 -7.91
N PHE A 27 10.47 8.79 -7.49
CA PHE A 27 9.27 8.04 -7.14
C PHE A 27 7.97 8.82 -7.40
N LEU A 28 6.88 8.09 -7.61
CA LEU A 28 5.54 8.62 -7.66
C LEU A 28 4.89 8.51 -6.28
N LEU A 29 4.23 9.57 -5.83
CA LEU A 29 3.33 9.55 -4.68
C LEU A 29 1.90 9.59 -5.21
N ILE A 30 1.10 8.60 -4.84
CA ILE A 30 -0.33 8.54 -5.17
C ILE A 30 -1.13 8.56 -3.89
N VAL A 31 -2.07 9.49 -3.81
CA VAL A 31 -3.07 9.53 -2.75
C VAL A 31 -4.42 9.19 -3.36
N LEU A 32 -5.04 8.13 -2.84
CA LEU A 32 -6.37 7.72 -3.24
C LEU A 32 -7.23 7.39 -2.02
N THR A 33 -8.53 7.60 -2.15
CA THR A 33 -9.53 7.13 -1.19
C THR A 33 -10.34 6.02 -1.86
N ALA A 34 -10.29 4.81 -1.33
CA ALA A 34 -11.10 3.69 -1.79
C ALA A 34 -12.34 3.54 -0.89
N ASN A 35 -13.50 3.37 -1.52
CA ASN A 35 -14.73 3.04 -0.81
C ASN A 35 -14.78 1.52 -0.62
N VAL A 36 -14.44 1.09 0.60
CA VAL A 36 -14.40 -0.32 0.98
C VAL A 36 -15.75 -0.73 1.55
N GLN A 37 -16.36 -1.73 0.91
CA GLN A 37 -17.59 -2.35 1.36
C GLN A 37 -17.27 -3.53 2.27
N PHE A 38 -17.99 -3.60 3.39
CA PHE A 38 -17.95 -4.69 4.36
C PHE A 38 -19.29 -5.41 4.34
N ASP A 39 -19.27 -6.74 4.30
CA ASP A 39 -20.47 -7.58 4.34
C ASP A 39 -20.90 -8.00 5.77
N ASN A 40 -20.09 -7.66 6.78
CA ASN A 40 -20.30 -8.06 8.17
C ASN A 40 -20.12 -6.88 9.14
N LYS A 41 -20.77 -6.95 10.31
CA LYS A 41 -20.68 -5.94 11.37
C LYS A 41 -19.48 -6.22 12.27
N PHE A 42 -18.87 -5.15 12.77
CA PHE A 42 -17.77 -5.19 13.75
C PHE A 42 -18.15 -4.43 15.03
N ASP A 43 -19.42 -4.51 15.45
CA ASP A 43 -20.02 -3.73 16.55
C ASP A 43 -20.06 -4.46 17.90
N GLY A 44 -19.54 -5.68 17.95
CA GLY A 44 -19.56 -6.51 19.16
C GLY A 44 -18.37 -6.32 20.11
N TYR A 45 -17.44 -5.42 19.81
CA TYR A 45 -16.21 -5.31 20.58
C TYR A 45 -16.46 -4.61 21.92
N GLU A 46 -15.84 -5.13 22.97
CA GLU A 46 -15.78 -4.46 24.27
C GLU A 46 -15.04 -3.12 24.10
N GLU A 47 -15.56 -2.09 24.76
CA GLU A 47 -15.07 -0.71 24.68
C GLU A 47 -13.57 -0.57 24.94
N SER A 48 -13.01 -1.47 25.76
CA SER A 48 -11.59 -1.49 26.12
C SER A 48 -10.67 -1.94 24.98
N TYR A 49 -11.20 -2.60 23.94
CA TYR A 49 -10.40 -3.24 22.89
C TYR A 49 -10.48 -2.55 21.52
N LYS A 50 -11.48 -1.68 21.33
CA LYS A 50 -11.80 -1.08 20.02
C LYS A 50 -10.69 -0.23 19.43
N ASP A 51 -9.96 0.49 20.29
CA ASP A 51 -8.93 1.44 19.85
C ASP A 51 -7.62 0.74 19.44
N GLY A 52 -7.31 -0.41 20.03
CA GLY A 52 -6.08 -1.15 19.76
C GLY A 52 -6.26 -2.44 18.97
N THR A 53 -7.49 -2.84 18.61
CA THR A 53 -7.73 -3.91 17.65
C THR A 53 -7.89 -3.30 16.26
N VAL A 54 -7.17 -3.84 15.27
CA VAL A 54 -7.12 -3.25 13.94
C VAL A 54 -7.30 -4.27 12.83
N LEU A 55 -7.97 -3.81 11.77
CA LEU A 55 -7.97 -4.42 10.46
C LEU A 55 -6.96 -3.68 9.59
N PHE A 56 -6.09 -4.42 8.92
CA PHE A 56 -5.14 -3.84 7.98
C PHE A 56 -5.63 -4.04 6.55
N ILE A 57 -5.69 -2.95 5.79
CA ILE A 57 -6.07 -2.96 4.37
C ILE A 57 -4.93 -2.33 3.59
N GLU A 58 -4.49 -2.98 2.51
CA GLU A 58 -3.18 -2.67 1.93
C GLU A 58 -2.99 -3.11 0.47
N LEU A 59 -1.80 -2.76 -0.04
CA LEU A 59 -1.17 -3.36 -1.20
C LEU A 59 0.12 -4.06 -0.77
N LYS A 60 0.35 -5.28 -1.26
CA LYS A 60 1.63 -5.99 -1.01
C LYS A 60 2.83 -5.20 -1.54
N SER A 61 2.63 -4.53 -2.68
CA SER A 61 3.56 -3.58 -3.27
C SER A 61 2.79 -2.42 -3.89
N ALA A 62 3.22 -1.19 -3.62
CA ALA A 62 2.62 0.01 -4.19
C ALA A 62 2.65 -0.01 -5.72
N SER A 63 3.70 -0.56 -6.34
CA SER A 63 3.83 -0.59 -7.79
C SER A 63 2.68 -1.34 -8.46
N GLN A 64 2.18 -2.42 -7.83
CA GLN A 64 1.10 -3.29 -8.32
C GLN A 64 -0.21 -2.53 -8.57
N VAL A 65 -0.37 -1.34 -7.98
CA VAL A 65 -1.50 -0.46 -8.20
C VAL A 65 -1.58 0.02 -9.65
N ILE A 66 -0.48 -0.01 -10.41
CA ILE A 66 -0.47 0.34 -11.83
C ILE A 66 -0.97 -0.87 -12.61
N ARG A 67 -2.12 -0.73 -13.29
CA ARG A 67 -2.75 -1.76 -14.13
C ARG A 67 -2.17 -1.76 -15.54
N GLU A 68 -2.23 -0.58 -16.15
CA GLU A 68 -1.85 -0.32 -17.52
C GLU A 68 -0.91 0.88 -17.50
N TYR A 69 0.10 0.89 -18.36
CA TYR A 69 0.89 2.09 -18.58
C TYR A 69 1.34 2.23 -20.03
N THR A 70 1.71 3.45 -20.39
CA THR A 70 2.30 3.81 -21.68
C THR A 70 3.27 4.96 -21.45
N ILE A 71 4.44 4.91 -22.09
CA ILE A 71 5.45 5.95 -21.95
C ILE A 71 5.37 6.91 -23.12
N TYR A 72 5.46 8.20 -22.79
CA TYR A 72 5.47 9.30 -23.74
C TYR A 72 6.80 10.01 -23.70
N HIS A 73 7.35 10.29 -24.87
CA HIS A 73 8.56 11.04 -25.09
C HIS A 73 8.24 12.20 -26.02
N ARG A 74 8.49 13.44 -25.56
CA ARG A 74 8.18 14.67 -26.33
C ARG A 74 6.76 14.68 -26.90
N GLY A 75 5.78 14.22 -26.12
CA GLY A 75 4.37 14.15 -26.51
C GLY A 75 4.01 13.01 -27.47
N ARG A 76 4.95 12.12 -27.83
CA ARG A 76 4.70 10.94 -28.67
C ARG A 76 4.77 9.67 -27.83
N THR A 77 3.89 8.72 -28.11
CA THR A 77 3.98 7.38 -27.52
C THR A 77 5.25 6.68 -28.00
N ILE A 78 6.00 6.09 -27.08
CA ILE A 78 7.13 5.22 -27.42
C ILE A 78 6.59 3.84 -27.78
N ASP A 79 6.96 3.34 -28.96
CA ASP A 79 6.54 2.01 -29.43
C ASP A 79 7.06 0.90 -28.49
N GLY A 80 6.26 -0.16 -28.32
CA GLY A 80 6.58 -1.27 -27.42
C GLY A 80 6.42 -0.98 -25.92
N THR A 81 6.04 0.24 -25.51
CA THR A 81 5.87 0.60 -24.09
C THR A 81 4.45 0.43 -23.55
N LEU A 82 3.48 0.16 -24.42
CA LEU A 82 2.11 -0.12 -24.01
C LEU A 82 2.08 -1.44 -23.22
N LYS A 83 1.73 -1.34 -21.93
CA LYS A 83 1.50 -2.49 -21.08
C LYS A 83 0.04 -2.53 -20.66
N ASN A 84 -0.65 -3.61 -21.04
CA ASN A 84 -2.08 -3.80 -20.75
C ASN A 84 -2.35 -4.49 -19.40
N ASP A 85 -1.37 -5.23 -18.88
CA ASP A 85 -1.38 -5.80 -17.53
C ASP A 85 0.04 -5.75 -16.96
N SER A 86 0.35 -4.68 -16.24
CA SER A 86 1.62 -4.53 -15.53
C SER A 86 1.61 -5.14 -14.14
N THR A 87 0.44 -5.45 -13.59
CA THR A 87 0.32 -5.99 -12.23
C THR A 87 1.03 -7.34 -12.12
N THR A 88 0.84 -8.23 -13.09
CA THR A 88 1.50 -9.54 -13.12
C THR A 88 3.02 -9.43 -13.18
N GLU A 89 3.55 -8.53 -14.03
CA GLU A 89 5.00 -8.32 -14.15
C GLU A 89 5.60 -7.76 -12.88
N GLN A 90 4.95 -6.75 -12.30
CA GLN A 90 5.39 -6.15 -11.05
C GLN A 90 5.29 -7.13 -9.88
N PHE A 91 4.31 -8.05 -9.89
CA PHE A 91 4.25 -9.13 -8.92
C PHE A 91 5.45 -10.06 -9.03
N ILE A 92 5.81 -10.51 -10.24
CA ILE A 92 6.98 -11.39 -10.46
C ILE A 92 8.26 -10.67 -10.04
N TYR A 93 8.48 -9.45 -10.52
CA TYR A 93 9.67 -8.65 -10.21
C TYR A 93 9.81 -8.39 -8.71
N ASN A 94 8.72 -7.99 -8.05
CA ASN A 94 8.75 -7.79 -6.60
C ASN A 94 8.89 -9.11 -5.84
N THR A 95 8.47 -10.25 -6.36
CA THR A 95 8.64 -11.54 -5.67
C THR A 95 10.12 -11.91 -5.56
N VAL A 96 10.89 -11.73 -6.64
CA VAL A 96 12.33 -12.08 -6.68
C VAL A 96 13.23 -11.06 -5.97
N LYS A 97 12.75 -9.84 -5.71
CA LYS A 97 13.51 -8.82 -4.96
C LYS A 97 13.93 -9.31 -3.56
N PRO A 98 15.17 -9.04 -3.14
CA PRO A 98 15.66 -9.45 -1.83
C PRO A 98 14.91 -8.73 -0.71
N ARG A 99 14.78 -9.40 0.43
CA ARG A 99 14.02 -8.89 1.58
C ARG A 99 14.61 -7.59 2.16
N SER A 100 15.93 -7.42 2.09
CA SER A 100 16.62 -6.20 2.53
C SER A 100 16.14 -4.96 1.77
N GLU A 101 15.98 -5.05 0.45
CA GLU A 101 15.48 -3.94 -0.37
C GLU A 101 14.04 -3.59 -0.04
N LYS A 102 13.21 -4.59 0.27
CA LYS A 102 11.79 -4.39 0.62
C LYS A 102 11.56 -3.67 1.94
N ASN A 103 12.54 -3.72 2.85
CA ASN A 103 12.43 -3.15 4.20
C ASN A 103 12.97 -1.73 4.32
N ASN A 104 13.71 -1.23 3.33
CA ASN A 104 14.49 0.00 3.48
C ASN A 104 13.71 1.28 3.17
N ARG A 105 12.56 1.19 2.49
CA ARG A 105 11.84 2.37 1.98
C ARG A 105 10.35 2.34 2.41
N LYS A 106 9.86 3.46 2.95
CA LYS A 106 8.50 3.57 3.52
C LYS A 106 7.42 3.60 2.43
N HIS A 107 6.27 2.99 2.71
CA HIS A 107 5.03 2.99 1.92
C HIS A 107 5.15 2.35 0.53
N ILE A 108 6.08 1.40 0.38
CA ILE A 108 6.35 0.72 -0.89
C ILE A 108 5.97 -0.75 -0.80
N HIS A 109 6.42 -1.44 0.24
CA HIS A 109 6.10 -2.83 0.47
C HIS A 109 5.50 -3.04 1.84
N SER A 110 4.68 -4.07 1.93
CA SER A 110 4.15 -4.54 3.20
C SER A 110 4.46 -6.02 3.35
N LEU A 111 5.39 -6.32 4.25
CA LEU A 111 5.66 -7.70 4.64
C LEU A 111 4.76 -8.08 5.81
N TYR A 112 4.23 -9.30 5.78
CA TYR A 112 3.39 -9.82 6.85
C TYR A 112 4.03 -9.65 8.24
N GLU A 113 5.33 -9.96 8.35
CA GLU A 113 6.07 -9.83 9.61
C GLU A 113 6.17 -8.38 10.12
N ASN A 114 6.16 -7.38 9.23
CA ASN A 114 6.23 -5.97 9.60
C ASN A 114 4.84 -5.49 10.07
N ILE A 115 3.78 -5.90 9.37
CA ILE A 115 2.39 -5.60 9.75
C ILE A 115 2.04 -6.23 11.09
N HIS A 116 2.48 -7.48 11.29
CA HIS A 116 2.31 -8.18 12.56
C HIS A 116 3.08 -7.52 13.71
N LYS A 117 4.02 -6.61 13.42
CA LYS A 117 4.72 -5.76 14.39
C LYS A 117 4.17 -4.33 14.45
N TYR A 118 3.06 -4.05 13.76
CA TYR A 118 2.45 -2.72 13.63
C TYR A 118 3.45 -1.69 13.08
N ASP A 119 4.17 -2.06 12.01
CA ASP A 119 5.10 -1.15 11.35
C ASP A 119 4.33 -0.01 10.65
N THR A 120 4.78 1.24 10.82
CA THR A 120 4.16 2.44 10.24
C THR A 120 4.66 2.76 8.83
N SER A 121 5.71 2.07 8.37
CA SER A 121 6.29 2.20 7.04
C SER A 121 5.60 1.32 5.97
N VAL A 122 4.50 0.67 6.32
CA VAL A 122 3.77 -0.24 5.43
C VAL A 122 3.04 0.50 4.30
N CYS A 123 2.76 -0.23 3.22
CA CYS A 123 2.00 0.20 2.06
C CYS A 123 0.50 -0.11 2.25
N GLY A 124 -0.12 0.54 3.25
CA GLY A 124 -1.52 0.32 3.59
C GLY A 124 -1.98 1.21 4.73
N THR A 125 -3.19 0.93 5.22
CA THR A 125 -3.85 1.68 6.29
C THR A 125 -4.33 0.69 7.35
N TYR A 126 -3.96 0.95 8.60
CA TYR A 126 -4.59 0.30 9.75
C TYR A 126 -5.89 1.04 10.06
N VAL A 127 -6.98 0.30 10.16
CA VAL A 127 -8.28 0.81 10.55
C VAL A 127 -8.65 0.14 11.87
N THR A 128 -8.79 0.94 12.91
CA THR A 128 -9.22 0.47 14.23
C THR A 128 -10.67 0.01 14.17
N ILE A 129 -11.03 -0.94 15.03
CA ILE A 129 -12.44 -1.32 15.19
C ILE A 129 -13.28 -0.11 15.60
N ARG A 130 -12.72 0.80 16.41
CA ARG A 130 -13.37 2.09 16.73
C ARG A 130 -13.79 2.83 15.47
N GLU A 131 -12.86 3.08 14.55
CA GLU A 131 -13.15 3.81 13.30
C GLU A 131 -14.20 3.10 12.44
N ILE A 132 -14.17 1.76 12.39
CA ILE A 132 -15.18 0.97 11.68
C ILE A 132 -16.55 1.15 12.34
N GLU A 133 -16.66 0.96 13.66
CA GLU A 133 -17.91 1.13 14.40
C GLU A 133 -18.48 2.54 14.23
N GLU A 134 -17.64 3.57 14.31
CA GLU A 134 -18.04 4.96 14.12
C GLU A 134 -18.55 5.23 12.71
N ALA A 135 -17.89 4.66 11.69
CA ALA A 135 -18.32 4.77 10.31
C ALA A 135 -19.67 4.08 10.03
N ILE A 136 -20.08 3.11 10.88
CA ILE A 136 -21.32 2.35 10.71
C ILE A 136 -22.44 2.72 11.67
N LYS A 137 -22.27 3.70 12.55
CA LYS A 137 -23.28 4.10 13.55
C LYS A 137 -24.67 4.34 12.96
N ASP A 138 -24.73 4.89 11.75
CA ASP A 138 -25.98 5.24 11.06
C ASP A 138 -26.50 4.14 10.12
N TYR A 139 -25.73 3.05 9.94
CA TYR A 139 -26.12 1.95 9.06
C TYR A 139 -26.97 0.91 9.82
N VAL A 140 -28.19 0.71 9.34
CA VAL A 140 -29.14 -0.26 9.93
C VAL A 140 -28.77 -1.71 9.56
N SER A 141 -28.27 -1.93 8.35
CA SER A 141 -27.94 -3.26 7.82
C SER A 141 -26.64 -3.30 7.02
N VAL A 142 -26.08 -4.50 6.90
CA VAL A 142 -24.98 -4.81 5.97
C VAL A 142 -25.53 -4.99 4.54
N PRO A 143 -24.73 -4.73 3.49
CA PRO A 143 -23.35 -4.25 3.55
C PRO A 143 -23.26 -2.72 3.71
N TYR A 144 -22.23 -2.23 4.41
CA TYR A 144 -21.93 -0.80 4.53
C TYR A 144 -20.63 -0.46 3.80
N THR A 145 -20.44 0.84 3.52
CA THR A 145 -19.25 1.33 2.81
C THR A 145 -18.53 2.38 3.64
N MET A 146 -17.23 2.23 3.80
CA MET A 146 -16.37 3.16 4.51
C MET A 146 -15.28 3.68 3.56
N PRO A 147 -15.08 5.01 3.47
CA PRO A 147 -13.96 5.58 2.72
C PRO A 147 -12.65 5.37 3.47
N ILE A 148 -11.66 4.76 2.83
CA ILE A 148 -10.33 4.52 3.38
C ILE A 148 -9.30 5.19 2.50
N ARG A 149 -8.49 6.07 3.10
CA ARG A 149 -7.43 6.81 2.41
C ARG A 149 -6.13 6.02 2.42
N PHE A 150 -5.46 5.98 1.27
CA PHE A 150 -4.16 5.34 1.06
C PHE A 150 -3.15 6.38 0.57
N ARG A 151 -1.90 6.22 1.01
CA ARG A 151 -0.74 6.96 0.51
C ARG A 151 0.27 5.95 0.00
N LEU A 152 0.51 5.96 -1.31
CA LEU A 152 1.34 4.98 -2.00
C LEU A 152 2.59 5.66 -2.52
N SER A 153 3.76 5.11 -2.24
CA SER A 153 5.03 5.54 -2.84
C SER A 153 5.48 4.47 -3.83
N ILE A 154 5.67 4.83 -5.09
CA ILE A 154 6.06 3.91 -6.17
C ILE A 154 7.42 4.39 -6.70
N PRO A 155 8.52 3.74 -6.32
CA PRO A 155 9.82 4.00 -6.91
C PRO A 155 9.76 3.75 -8.42
N LEU A 156 10.39 4.60 -9.23
CA LEU A 156 10.35 4.39 -10.67
C LEU A 156 11.07 3.10 -11.07
N ASP A 157 12.15 2.74 -10.39
CA ASP A 157 12.89 1.48 -10.55
C ASP A 157 12.08 0.22 -10.18
N ASP A 158 10.91 0.37 -9.55
CA ASP A 158 9.95 -0.71 -9.31
C ASP A 158 9.00 -0.95 -10.49
N ILE A 159 8.93 -0.01 -11.43
CA ILE A 159 8.22 -0.16 -12.70
C ILE A 159 9.20 -0.79 -13.69
N LEU A 160 8.86 -1.99 -14.19
CA LEU A 160 9.78 -2.84 -14.94
C LEU A 160 10.54 -2.11 -16.07
N ILE A 161 9.86 -1.26 -16.84
CA ILE A 161 10.49 -0.51 -17.94
C ILE A 161 11.61 0.43 -17.48
N PHE A 162 11.59 0.87 -16.22
CA PHE A 162 12.57 1.76 -15.63
C PHE A 162 13.59 1.05 -14.74
N SER A 163 13.44 -0.24 -14.47
CA SER A 163 14.33 -1.02 -13.60
C SER A 163 15.81 -0.97 -14.02
N GLY A 164 16.09 -0.83 -15.32
CA GLY A 164 17.45 -0.70 -15.86
C GLY A 164 17.98 0.73 -16.00
N PHE A 165 17.18 1.75 -15.67
CA PHE A 165 17.56 3.16 -15.85
C PHE A 165 18.15 3.72 -14.55
N THR A 166 19.42 4.09 -14.56
CA THR A 166 20.01 4.91 -13.48
C THR A 166 19.64 6.37 -13.67
N ASP A 167 19.97 6.88 -14.85
CA ASP A 167 19.92 8.29 -15.22
C ASP A 167 19.23 8.45 -16.57
N TYR A 168 18.44 9.52 -16.70
CA TYR A 168 17.77 9.92 -17.92
C TYR A 168 18.12 11.38 -18.24
N SER A 169 18.77 11.62 -19.39
CA SER A 169 19.17 12.98 -19.76
C SER A 169 18.01 13.78 -20.34
N ASN A 170 17.43 14.65 -19.52
CA ASN A 170 16.38 15.58 -19.92
C ASN A 170 16.87 16.56 -20.99
N SER A 171 18.12 17.03 -20.87
CA SER A 171 18.68 18.01 -21.81
C SER A 171 18.87 17.48 -23.23
N LEU A 172 19.10 16.17 -23.37
CA LEU A 172 19.30 15.51 -24.66
C LEU A 172 18.01 14.91 -25.19
N PHE A 173 17.34 14.13 -24.37
CA PHE A 173 16.16 13.37 -24.79
C PHE A 173 14.90 14.18 -24.61
N GLY A 174 14.85 15.15 -23.70
CA GLY A 174 13.67 15.96 -23.44
C GLY A 174 12.68 15.24 -22.55
N ASP A 175 11.47 15.77 -22.52
CA ASP A 175 10.41 15.39 -21.60
C ASP A 175 9.95 13.91 -21.73
N LEU A 176 9.83 13.26 -20.58
CA LEU A 176 9.41 11.87 -20.40
C LEU A 176 8.19 11.85 -19.48
N LYS A 177 7.09 11.23 -19.92
CA LYS A 177 5.87 11.08 -19.13
C LYS A 177 5.42 9.63 -19.09
N ILE A 178 4.75 9.26 -18.01
CA ILE A 178 4.03 8.00 -17.90
C ILE A 178 2.54 8.29 -17.85
N LYS A 179 1.79 7.57 -18.68
CA LYS A 179 0.32 7.51 -18.60
C LYS A 179 -0.06 6.16 -18.02
N PHE A 180 -0.91 6.12 -16.99
CA PHE A 180 -1.29 4.86 -16.37
C PHE A 180 -2.73 4.84 -15.83
N LYS A 181 -3.23 3.63 -15.53
CA LYS A 181 -4.49 3.38 -14.83
C LYS A 181 -4.26 2.62 -13.53
N ILE A 182 -5.18 2.79 -12.58
CA ILE A 182 -5.13 2.13 -11.28
C ILE A 182 -5.83 0.76 -11.33
N ASN A 183 -5.24 -0.25 -10.72
CA ASN A 183 -5.82 -1.57 -10.50
C ASN A 183 -6.48 -1.63 -9.11
N PRO A 184 -7.81 -1.75 -9.00
CA PRO A 184 -8.47 -1.93 -7.69
C PRO A 184 -8.40 -3.38 -7.18
N ASN A 185 -8.05 -4.35 -8.02
CA ASN A 185 -8.13 -5.77 -7.68
C ASN A 185 -6.91 -6.29 -6.91
N VAL A 186 -5.89 -5.44 -6.73
CA VAL A 186 -4.64 -5.79 -6.04
C VAL A 186 -4.69 -5.56 -4.53
N PHE A 187 -5.73 -4.90 -4.03
CA PHE A 187 -5.88 -4.66 -2.62
C PHE A 187 -6.15 -5.96 -1.86
N VAL A 188 -5.52 -6.08 -0.70
CA VAL A 188 -5.66 -7.21 0.20
C VAL A 188 -5.92 -6.69 1.62
N PHE A 189 -6.38 -7.58 2.49
CA PHE A 189 -6.66 -7.27 3.89
C PHE A 189 -6.23 -8.41 4.82
N ALA A 190 -5.94 -8.07 6.07
CA ALA A 190 -5.71 -9.02 7.14
C ALA A 190 -6.06 -8.40 8.50
N GLN A 191 -6.55 -9.21 9.43
CA GLN A 191 -6.69 -8.78 10.82
C GLN A 191 -5.34 -8.92 11.53
N VAL A 192 -4.88 -7.85 12.18
CA VAL A 192 -3.65 -7.89 12.98
C VAL A 192 -3.95 -8.59 14.30
N ASN A 193 -2.97 -9.29 14.85
CA ASN A 193 -3.12 -9.92 16.15
C ASN A 193 -3.52 -8.86 17.20
N PRO A 194 -4.70 -8.97 17.83
CA PRO A 194 -5.20 -7.98 18.77
C PRO A 194 -4.23 -7.72 19.92
N ILE A 195 -3.50 -8.74 20.41
CA ILE A 195 -2.49 -8.58 21.46
C ILE A 195 -1.39 -7.64 21.02
N ILE A 196 -0.89 -7.80 19.80
CA ILE A 196 0.26 -7.02 19.33
C ILE A 196 -0.16 -5.62 18.94
N SER A 197 -1.30 -5.47 18.24
CA SER A 197 -1.82 -4.15 17.91
C SER A 197 -2.20 -3.37 19.17
N MET A 198 -2.75 -4.01 20.21
CA MET A 198 -3.05 -3.38 21.49
C MET A 198 -1.79 -2.92 22.23
N VAL A 199 -0.76 -3.78 22.33
CA VAL A 199 0.53 -3.39 22.94
C VAL A 199 1.11 -2.18 22.21
N LYS A 200 1.09 -2.19 20.88
CA LYS A 200 1.64 -1.10 20.07
C LYS A 200 0.84 0.19 20.22
N TYR A 201 -0.48 0.10 20.19
CA TYR A 201 -1.37 1.23 20.42
C TYR A 201 -1.08 1.90 21.76
N TYR A 202 -1.05 1.15 22.87
CA TYR A 202 -0.78 1.75 24.19
C TYR A 202 0.67 2.15 24.43
N THR A 203 1.62 1.55 23.70
CA THR A 203 3.02 2.02 23.73
C THR A 203 3.13 3.41 23.11
N LEU A 204 2.42 3.66 22.01
CA LEU A 204 2.38 4.96 21.33
C LEU A 204 1.51 5.98 22.10
N ASN A 205 0.40 5.53 22.67
CA ASN A 205 -0.58 6.36 23.38
C ASN A 205 -0.55 6.10 24.89
N LYS A 206 0.63 6.24 25.50
CA LYS A 206 0.84 5.95 26.93
C LYS A 206 -0.10 6.77 27.83
N THR A 207 -0.39 8.01 27.46
CA THR A 207 -1.32 8.89 28.20
C THR A 207 -2.72 8.30 28.29
N ASP A 208 -3.21 7.67 27.21
CA ASP A 208 -4.56 7.11 27.14
C ASP A 208 -4.68 5.87 28.02
N LEU A 209 -3.61 5.07 28.10
CA LEU A 209 -3.52 3.96 29.04
C LEU A 209 -3.54 4.48 30.49
N MET A 210 -2.78 5.53 30.80
CA MET A 210 -2.70 6.08 32.16
C MET A 210 -4.01 6.79 32.57
N ALA A 211 -4.76 7.33 31.61
CA ALA A 211 -6.08 7.91 31.81
C ALA A 211 -7.20 6.85 31.89
N SER A 212 -6.90 5.59 31.59
CA SER A 212 -7.89 4.51 31.61
C SER A 212 -8.27 4.15 33.06
N GLY A 213 -9.58 4.07 33.32
CA GLY A 213 -10.09 3.65 34.63
C GLY A 213 -9.75 2.20 34.98
N PRO A 214 -9.87 1.81 36.26
CA PRO A 214 -9.56 0.45 36.73
C PRO A 214 -10.25 -0.66 35.95
N ASP A 215 -11.50 -0.46 35.53
CA ASP A 215 -12.27 -1.44 34.76
C ASP A 215 -11.70 -1.66 33.35
N LYS A 216 -11.32 -0.58 32.64
CA LYS A 216 -10.69 -0.67 31.31
C LYS A 216 -9.34 -1.39 31.41
N LEU A 217 -8.54 -1.06 32.42
CA LEU A 217 -7.26 -1.75 32.67
C LEU A 217 -7.44 -3.24 33.00
N ARG A 218 -8.46 -3.60 33.80
CA ARG A 218 -8.78 -4.99 34.12
C ARG A 218 -9.22 -5.77 32.89
N ASN A 219 -10.03 -5.16 32.02
CA ASN A 219 -10.44 -5.77 30.77
C ASN A 219 -9.24 -5.99 29.85
N ILE A 220 -8.34 -5.00 29.72
CA ILE A 220 -7.10 -5.14 28.94
C ILE A 220 -6.22 -6.28 29.49
N ASP A 221 -5.99 -6.34 30.81
CA ASP A 221 -5.24 -7.43 31.45
C ASP A 221 -5.88 -8.81 31.20
N LEU A 222 -7.22 -8.88 31.23
CA LEU A 222 -7.98 -10.09 30.93
C LEU A 222 -7.75 -10.58 29.49
N LEU A 223 -7.71 -9.68 28.51
CA LEU A 223 -7.37 -10.03 27.13
C LEU A 223 -5.97 -10.67 27.07
N PHE A 224 -4.96 -10.07 27.71
CA PHE A 224 -3.59 -10.58 27.70
C PHE A 224 -3.43 -11.95 28.37
N ARG A 225 -4.12 -12.19 29.49
CA ARG A 225 -4.03 -13.47 30.22
C ARG A 225 -4.76 -14.61 29.51
N ASN A 226 -5.93 -14.31 28.94
CA ASN A 226 -6.83 -15.34 28.41
C ASN A 226 -6.69 -15.56 26.90
N TRP A 227 -5.85 -14.78 26.21
CA TRP A 227 -5.57 -15.01 24.80
C TRP A 227 -4.84 -16.34 24.60
N SER A 228 -5.59 -17.37 24.26
CA SER A 228 -5.03 -18.69 23.98
C SER A 228 -4.32 -18.72 22.62
N LEU A 229 -3.20 -19.44 22.54
CA LEU A 229 -2.45 -19.74 21.31
C LEU A 229 -3.27 -20.49 20.24
N GLY A 230 -4.52 -20.91 20.57
CA GLY A 230 -5.42 -21.60 19.65
C GLY A 230 -5.92 -20.71 18.51
N TYR A 231 -5.95 -19.39 18.70
CA TYR A 231 -6.19 -18.46 17.60
C TYR A 231 -4.86 -18.18 16.89
N GLN A 232 -4.48 -19.09 16.00
CA GLN A 232 -3.38 -18.87 15.08
C GLN A 232 -3.89 -17.97 13.96
N ASN A 233 -3.51 -16.70 14.00
CA ASN A 233 -3.60 -15.85 12.83
C ASN A 233 -2.93 -16.57 11.67
N THR A 234 -3.70 -16.90 10.64
CA THR A 234 -3.12 -17.39 9.40
C THR A 234 -2.19 -16.30 8.88
N LYS A 235 -0.92 -16.66 8.62
CA LYS A 235 0.11 -15.72 8.16
C LYS A 235 -0.08 -15.35 6.70
N GLN A 236 -1.26 -14.87 6.35
CA GLN A 236 -1.68 -14.61 4.99
C GLN A 236 -2.52 -13.34 4.90
N PHE A 237 -2.56 -12.79 3.69
CA PHE A 237 -3.47 -11.73 3.32
C PHE A 237 -4.58 -12.32 2.47
N THR A 238 -5.78 -11.79 2.65
CA THR A 238 -6.93 -12.14 1.82
C THR A 238 -7.14 -11.07 0.77
N GLN A 239 -7.29 -11.49 -0.49
CA GLN A 239 -7.59 -10.56 -1.57
C GLN A 239 -8.99 -9.95 -1.39
N MET A 240 -9.14 -8.66 -1.70
CA MET A 240 -10.47 -8.03 -1.76
C MET A 240 -11.39 -8.82 -2.72
N GLY A 241 -12.61 -9.10 -2.28
CA GLY A 241 -13.58 -9.96 -2.96
C GLY A 241 -13.53 -11.43 -2.54
N CYS A 242 -12.50 -11.85 -1.79
CA CYS A 242 -12.42 -13.18 -1.19
C CYS A 242 -12.88 -13.16 0.27
N THR A 243 -13.31 -14.34 0.74
CA THR A 243 -13.74 -14.55 2.13
C THR A 243 -12.55 -14.79 3.05
N ALA A 244 -12.64 -14.32 4.29
CA ALA A 244 -11.73 -14.63 5.37
C ALA A 244 -12.47 -14.77 6.69
N ASP A 245 -12.02 -15.68 7.55
CA ASP A 245 -12.51 -15.78 8.91
C ASP A 245 -11.83 -14.73 9.78
N LEU A 246 -12.59 -13.72 10.19
CA LEU A 246 -12.12 -12.61 11.02
C LEU A 246 -12.84 -12.63 12.36
N ILE A 247 -12.16 -12.17 13.41
CA ILE A 247 -12.84 -11.81 14.65
C ILE A 247 -13.72 -10.60 14.36
N THR A 248 -15.01 -10.71 14.63
CA THR A 248 -15.96 -9.60 14.47
C THR A 248 -16.54 -9.13 15.81
N LYS A 249 -16.25 -9.87 16.89
CA LYS A 249 -16.70 -9.59 18.24
C LYS A 249 -15.68 -10.08 19.25
N ILE A 250 -15.32 -9.23 20.20
CA ILE A 250 -14.58 -9.61 21.41
C ILE A 250 -15.35 -9.05 22.61
N SER A 251 -16.06 -9.90 23.34
CA SER A 251 -16.84 -9.51 24.51
C SER A 251 -16.33 -10.18 25.78
N ILE A 252 -16.71 -9.62 26.93
CA ILE A 252 -16.39 -10.18 28.23
C ILE A 252 -17.69 -10.66 28.88
N GLU A 253 -17.81 -11.98 29.09
CA GLU A 253 -18.97 -12.56 29.73
C GLU A 253 -18.65 -12.95 31.17
N GLN A 254 -19.59 -12.68 32.08
CA GLN A 254 -19.49 -13.11 33.47
C GLN A 254 -20.06 -14.53 33.58
N ILE A 255 -19.22 -15.50 33.97
CA ILE A 255 -19.60 -16.92 33.95
C ILE A 255 -20.33 -17.34 35.25
N THR A 256 -20.12 -16.63 36.36
CA THR A 256 -20.70 -17.00 37.66
C THR A 256 -20.97 -15.80 38.57
N ASP A 257 -21.80 -16.02 39.59
CA ASP A 257 -22.02 -15.10 40.73
C ASP A 257 -20.74 -14.76 41.52
N SER A 258 -19.64 -15.49 41.27
CA SER A 258 -18.32 -15.23 41.86
C SER A 258 -17.57 -14.04 41.25
N GLY A 259 -18.05 -13.46 40.16
CA GLY A 259 -17.41 -12.32 39.48
C GLY A 259 -16.27 -12.67 38.52
N LEU A 260 -16.07 -13.97 38.22
CA LEU A 260 -15.14 -14.46 37.20
C LEU A 260 -15.63 -14.09 35.79
N LYS A 261 -14.77 -13.39 35.06
CA LYS A 261 -15.00 -12.90 33.68
C LYS A 261 -14.17 -13.75 32.71
N ASN A 262 -14.77 -14.18 31.60
CA ASN A 262 -14.07 -14.83 30.49
C ASN A 262 -14.14 -13.99 29.22
N LEU A 263 -13.10 -14.15 28.40
CA LEU A 263 -13.04 -13.54 27.08
C LEU A 263 -13.78 -14.43 26.09
N MET A 264 -14.74 -13.87 25.36
CA MET A 264 -15.44 -14.53 24.27
C MET A 264 -15.10 -13.83 22.95
N CYS A 265 -14.61 -14.61 21.98
CA CYS A 265 -14.31 -14.14 20.64
C CYS A 265 -15.27 -14.82 19.65
N SER A 266 -16.00 -14.04 18.85
CA SER A 266 -16.78 -14.58 17.73
C SER A 266 -16.03 -14.37 16.43
N ILE A 267 -15.92 -15.44 15.66
CA ILE A 267 -15.29 -15.46 14.34
C ILE A 267 -16.42 -15.64 13.33
N ASN A 268 -16.43 -14.78 12.33
CA ASN A 268 -17.34 -14.89 11.20
C ASN A 268 -16.54 -14.83 9.91
N THR A 269 -17.07 -15.49 8.88
CA THR A 269 -16.57 -15.34 7.52
C THR A 269 -17.00 -13.97 6.99
N VAL A 270 -16.03 -13.17 6.54
CA VAL A 270 -16.19 -11.78 6.10
C VAL A 270 -15.62 -11.63 4.70
N THR A 271 -16.28 -10.82 3.87
CA THR A 271 -15.81 -10.36 2.57
C THR A 271 -15.68 -8.85 2.58
N LEU A 272 -14.50 -8.36 2.21
CA LEU A 272 -14.28 -6.94 1.94
C LEU A 272 -14.15 -6.72 0.43
N SER A 273 -14.72 -5.65 -0.12
CA SER A 273 -14.59 -5.33 -1.54
C SER A 273 -14.43 -3.84 -1.79
N ILE A 274 -13.72 -3.47 -2.86
CA ILE A 274 -13.61 -2.07 -3.28
C ILE A 274 -14.73 -1.75 -4.26
N LYS A 275 -15.60 -0.80 -3.92
CA LYS A 275 -16.72 -0.37 -4.79
C LYS A 275 -16.31 0.64 -5.84
N ASN A 276 -15.44 1.56 -5.45
CA ASN A 276 -14.79 2.53 -6.32
C ASN A 276 -13.63 3.17 -5.55
N TYR A 277 -12.82 3.96 -6.23
CA TYR A 277 -11.81 4.79 -5.61
C TYR A 277 -11.79 6.16 -6.28
N VAL A 278 -11.28 7.16 -5.55
CA VAL A 278 -10.98 8.49 -6.08
C VAL A 278 -9.51 8.77 -5.85
N VAL A 279 -8.76 9.01 -6.92
CA VAL A 279 -7.39 9.52 -6.83
C VAL A 279 -7.47 11.03 -6.62
N THR A 280 -7.00 11.49 -5.45
CA THR A 280 -7.05 12.90 -5.06
C THR A 280 -5.76 13.64 -5.40
N GLU A 281 -4.63 12.94 -5.39
CA GLU A 281 -3.31 13.53 -5.64
C GLU A 281 -2.39 12.53 -6.33
N VAL A 282 -1.62 13.02 -7.30
CA VAL A 282 -0.52 12.28 -7.93
C VAL A 282 0.65 13.24 -8.08
N THR A 283 1.77 12.92 -7.45
CA THR A 283 2.95 13.78 -7.40
C THR A 283 4.16 12.97 -7.84
N ALA A 284 4.95 13.51 -8.77
CA ALA A 284 6.21 12.92 -9.20
C ALA A 284 7.35 13.63 -8.48
N ASN A 285 8.09 12.89 -7.64
CA ASN A 285 9.27 13.39 -6.95
C ASN A 285 10.50 12.96 -7.73
N MET A 286 11.00 13.86 -8.57
CA MET A 286 12.14 13.59 -9.45
C MET A 286 13.42 14.04 -8.76
N SER A 287 14.33 13.10 -8.58
CA SER A 287 15.72 13.40 -8.21
C SER A 287 16.50 13.70 -9.48
N GLY A 288 17.41 14.67 -9.45
CA GLY A 288 18.22 14.99 -10.62
C GLY A 288 19.36 15.96 -10.33
N CYS A 289 20.16 16.20 -11.35
CA CYS A 289 21.29 17.12 -11.28
C CYS A 289 21.38 18.00 -12.54
N LYS A 290 22.09 19.12 -12.39
CA LYS A 290 22.53 19.94 -13.52
C LYS A 290 23.86 19.42 -14.04
N ALA A 291 24.04 19.49 -15.35
CA ALA A 291 25.30 19.21 -16.01
C ALA A 291 26.05 20.52 -16.24
N THR A 292 27.38 20.44 -16.37
CA THR A 292 28.16 21.60 -16.82
C THR A 292 27.94 21.81 -18.32
N ASP A 293 28.03 23.07 -18.77
CA ASP A 293 27.88 23.42 -20.19
C ASP A 293 28.87 22.65 -21.08
N ASP A 294 30.11 22.48 -20.62
CA ASP A 294 31.13 21.69 -21.30
C ASP A 294 30.70 20.23 -21.49
N SER A 295 30.04 19.63 -20.49
CA SER A 295 29.55 18.25 -20.58
C SER A 295 28.40 18.15 -21.58
N LEU A 296 27.46 19.09 -21.53
CA LEU A 296 26.34 19.15 -22.47
C LEU A 296 26.83 19.32 -23.92
N GLN A 297 27.81 20.20 -24.13
CA GLN A 297 28.36 20.46 -25.46
C GLN A 297 29.07 19.22 -26.01
N ARG A 298 29.87 18.51 -25.21
CA ARG A 298 30.51 17.25 -25.62
C ARG A 298 29.49 16.21 -26.09
N VAL A 299 28.37 16.08 -25.39
CA VAL A 299 27.35 15.10 -25.80
C VAL A 299 26.60 15.56 -27.06
N ARG A 300 26.31 16.85 -27.20
CA ARG A 300 25.76 17.42 -28.45
C ARG A 300 26.68 17.15 -29.63
N ASP A 301 27.97 17.40 -29.50
CA ASP A 301 28.97 17.18 -30.54
C ASP A 301 29.10 15.69 -30.91
N PHE A 302 28.97 14.80 -29.92
CA PHE A 302 28.99 13.35 -30.13
C PHE A 302 27.82 12.88 -31.01
N TYR A 303 26.59 13.35 -30.72
CA TYR A 303 25.39 12.96 -31.49
C TYR A 303 25.20 13.77 -32.77
N ALA A 304 25.81 14.95 -32.90
CA ALA A 304 25.77 15.73 -34.15
C ALA A 304 26.49 15.02 -35.30
N ASN A 305 27.54 14.24 -34.98
CA ASN A 305 28.43 13.62 -35.97
C ASN A 305 28.24 12.10 -36.10
N ARG A 306 27.27 11.50 -35.41
CA ARG A 306 27.02 10.05 -35.44
C ARG A 306 25.52 9.77 -35.56
N PRO A 307 25.09 8.81 -36.41
CA PRO A 307 23.72 8.34 -36.38
C PRO A 307 23.39 7.80 -34.97
N PHE A 308 22.16 8.03 -34.52
CA PHE A 308 21.69 7.54 -33.22
C PHE A 308 21.68 6.01 -33.23
N VAL A 309 22.72 5.40 -32.67
CA VAL A 309 22.80 3.96 -32.44
C VAL A 309 22.38 3.71 -31.01
N VAL A 310 21.18 3.14 -30.81
CA VAL A 310 20.83 2.51 -29.53
C VAL A 310 21.60 1.20 -29.49
N PRO A 311 22.58 1.01 -28.60
CA PRO A 311 23.17 -0.31 -28.42
C PRO A 311 22.07 -1.17 -27.82
N SER A 312 21.46 -2.06 -28.62
CA SER A 312 20.67 -3.13 -28.03
C SER A 312 21.63 -3.95 -27.18
N GLN A 313 21.22 -4.25 -25.95
CA GLN A 313 21.93 -5.18 -25.07
C GLN A 313 22.17 -6.47 -25.88
N ARG A 314 23.42 -6.72 -26.28
CA ARG A 314 23.78 -8.05 -26.79
C ARG A 314 23.71 -8.98 -25.60
N VAL A 315 22.68 -9.80 -25.53
CA VAL A 315 22.70 -10.99 -24.69
C VAL A 315 23.86 -11.83 -25.24
N GLU A 316 24.93 -11.96 -24.47
CA GLU A 316 25.96 -12.95 -24.75
C GLU A 316 25.33 -14.33 -24.60
N ALA A 317 24.80 -14.87 -25.70
CA ALA A 317 24.45 -16.27 -25.78
C ALA A 317 25.76 -17.05 -25.82
N TRP A 318 26.08 -17.75 -24.74
CA TRP A 318 27.13 -18.75 -24.73
C TRP A 318 26.70 -19.86 -25.68
N SER A 319 27.52 -20.12 -26.70
CA SER A 319 27.42 -21.31 -27.55
C SER A 319 28.13 -22.47 -26.87
#